data_AF-A0A6F9DK19-F1
#
_entry.id   AF-A0A6F9DK19-F1
#
_cell.length_a   1.000
_cell.length_b   1.000
_cell.length_c   1.000
_cell.angle_alpha   90.00
_cell.angle_beta   90.00
_cell.angle_gamma   90.00
#
_symmetry.space_group_name_H-M   'P 1'
#
loop_
_entity.id
_entity.type
_entity.pdbx_description
1 polymer ?
#
loop_
_entity_poly.entity_id
_entity_poly.type
_entity_poly.pdbx_seq_one_letter_code
_entity_poly.pdbx_strand_id
1 'polypeptide(L)' 'MRPYETTWQTVKDASGQDDNFYGNSDSDTEVTNMFYRPIVAIKLRLVAQQWHNYISLRHEYLTC' A
#
# COMPACT_ATOMS: atom_id res chain seq x y z
N MET A 1 -15.05 -15.23 16.20
CA MET A 1 -14.95 -14.23 15.13
C MET A 1 -14.18 -13.04 15.69
N ARG A 2 -13.08 -12.62 15.07
CA ARG A 2 -12.36 -11.40 15.52
C ARG A 2 -13.27 -10.19 15.28
N PRO A 3 -13.42 -9.27 16.25
CA PRO A 3 -14.10 -8.00 16.00
C PRO A 3 -13.39 -7.29 14.84
N TYR A 4 -14.14 -6.62 13.98
CA TYR A 4 -13.54 -5.76 12.97
C TYR A 4 -12.76 -4.66 13.69
N GLU A 5 -11.46 -4.57 13.43
CA GLU A 5 -10.66 -3.47 13.95
C GLU A 5 -11.14 -2.17 13.29
N THR A 6 -11.50 -1.19 14.11
CA THR A 6 -11.95 0.14 13.65
C THR A 6 -10.78 1.10 13.46
N THR A 7 -9.58 0.70 13.87
CA THR A 7 -8.35 1.47 13.75
C THR A 7 -7.57 1.09 12.50
N TRP A 8 -6.93 2.08 11.90
CA TRP A 8 -6.01 1.85 10.79
C TRP A 8 -4.71 1.25 11.31
N GLN A 9 -4.22 0.20 10.64
CA GLN A 9 -2.90 -0.38 10.87
C GLN A 9 -2.01 -0.12 9.66
N THR A 10 -0.76 0.26 9.90
CA THR A 10 0.26 0.44 8.86
C THR A 10 0.87 -0.92 8.51
N VAL A 11 1.08 -1.17 7.22
CA VAL A 11 1.76 -2.37 6.72
C VAL A 11 3.20 -2.39 7.24
N LYS A 12 3.68 -3.58 7.60
CA LYS A 12 5.03 -3.78 8.13
C LYS A 12 5.90 -4.56 7.16
N ASP A 13 7.16 -4.16 7.08
CA ASP A 13 8.19 -4.86 6.30
C ASP A 13 8.63 -6.18 6.98
N ALA A 14 9.66 -6.82 6.43
CA ALA A 14 10.24 -8.04 7.01
C ALA A 14 10.88 -7.82 8.40
N SER A 15 11.32 -6.60 8.71
CA SER A 15 11.95 -6.23 9.97
C SER A 15 10.95 -5.81 11.06
N GLY A 16 9.68 -5.63 10.70
CA GLY A 16 8.61 -5.17 11.59
C GLY A 16 8.46 -3.64 11.67
N GLN A 17 9.16 -2.90 10.82
CA GLN A 17 9.04 -1.45 10.70
C GLN A 17 7.91 -1.07 9.72
N ASP A 18 7.46 0.19 9.78
CA ASP A 18 6.48 0.70 8.80
C ASP A 18 7.05 0.58 7.39
N ASP A 19 6.28 -0.03 6.50
CA ASP A 19 6.70 -0.27 5.12
C ASP A 19 6.41 0.95 4.24
N ASN A 20 7.40 1.32 3.44
CA ASN A 20 7.35 2.47 2.55
C ASN A 20 7.66 2.00 1.13
N PHE A 21 6.63 2.02 0.28
CA PHE A 21 6.73 1.55 -1.09
C PHE A 21 7.23 2.65 -2.03
N TYR A 22 8.08 2.27 -2.99
CA TYR A 22 8.45 3.14 -4.08
C TYR A 22 7.29 3.24 -5.08
N GLY A 23 6.93 4.47 -5.43
CA GLY A 23 5.95 4.76 -6.47
C GLY A 23 6.57 4.80 -7.87
N ASN A 24 5.75 5.17 -8.85
CA ASN A 24 6.20 5.33 -10.23
C ASN A 24 7.20 6.50 -10.36
N SER A 25 8.19 6.32 -11.22
CA SER A 25 9.16 7.38 -11.59
C SER A 25 8.78 8.11 -12.90
N ASP A 26 7.84 7.55 -13.64
CA ASP A 26 7.24 8.10 -14.87
C ASP A 26 5.74 7.74 -14.92
N SER A 27 5.02 8.26 -15.93
CA SER A 27 3.56 8.12 -16.03
C SER A 27 3.06 6.80 -16.62
N ASP A 28 3.92 6.04 -17.30
CA ASP A 28 3.50 4.95 -18.19
C ASP A 28 3.96 3.57 -17.70
N THR A 29 5.00 3.53 -16.86
CA THR A 29 5.56 2.28 -16.32
C THR A 29 4.85 1.87 -15.04
N GLU A 30 4.27 0.68 -15.01
CA GLU A 30 3.71 0.09 -13.81
C GLU A 30 4.81 -0.34 -12.82
N VAL A 31 4.58 -0.09 -11.53
CA VAL A 31 5.42 -0.59 -10.43
C VAL A 31 4.58 -1.52 -9.56
N THR A 32 4.97 -2.79 -9.48
CA THR A 32 4.32 -3.78 -8.62
C THR A 32 5.01 -3.81 -7.25
N ASN A 33 4.24 -3.55 -6.20
CA ASN A 33 4.71 -3.62 -4.81
C ASN A 33 4.00 -4.78 -4.09
N MET A 34 4.76 -5.78 -3.65
CA MET A 34 4.24 -6.94 -2.93
C MET A 34 4.35 -6.74 -1.42
N PHE A 35 3.28 -7.05 -0.69
CA PHE A 35 3.33 -7.06 0.77
C PHE A 35 4.12 -8.26 1.28
N TYR A 36 4.97 -8.04 2.28
CA TYR A 36 5.74 -9.13 2.91
C TYR A 36 4.82 -10.21 3.52
N ARG A 37 3.63 -9.83 3.97
CA ARG A 37 2.60 -10.74 4.48
C ARG A 37 1.25 -10.46 3.82
N PRO A 38 0.40 -11.48 3.60
CA PRO A 38 -0.96 -11.28 3.12
C PRO A 38 -1.76 -10.38 4.07
N ILE A 39 -2.52 -9.45 3.49
CA ILE A 39 -3.38 -8.53 4.23
C ILE A 39 -4.83 -9.03 4.15
N VAL A 40 -5.48 -9.18 5.29
CA VAL A 40 -6.92 -9.46 5.38
C VAL A 40 -7.62 -8.20 5.86
N ALA A 41 -8.24 -7.46 4.93
CA ALA A 41 -8.90 -6.20 5.24
C ALA A 41 -10.12 -5.97 4.34
N ILE A 42 -11.08 -5.19 4.84
CA ILE A 42 -12.22 -4.68 4.07
C ILE A 42 -12.01 -3.23 3.59
N LYS A 43 -10.96 -2.59 4.11
CA LYS A 43 -10.63 -1.19 3.84
C LYS A 43 -9.13 -1.08 3.67
N LEU A 44 -8.71 -0.45 2.58
CA LEU A 44 -7.32 -0.11 2.31
C LEU A 44 -7.21 1.40 2.17
N ARG A 45 -6.11 1.96 2.65
CA ARG A 45 -5.81 3.39 2.53
C ARG A 45 -4.38 3.53 2.04
N LEU A 46 -4.23 4.10 0.84
CA LEU A 46 -2.94 4.52 0.30
C LEU A 46 -2.66 5.94 0.77
N VAL A 47 -1.45 6.18 1.30
CA VAL A 47 -1.01 7.49 1.78
C VAL A 47 0.22 7.89 0.97
N ALA A 48 0.05 8.85 0.07
CA ALA A 48 1.16 9.37 -0.72
C ALA A 48 2.11 10.16 0.19
N GLN A 49 3.38 9.73 0.27
CA GLN A 49 4.41 10.44 1.04
C GLN A 49 5.21 11.43 0.20
N GLN A 50 5.38 11.15 -1.10
CA GLN A 50 6.10 12.00 -2.06
C GLN A 50 5.39 11.95 -3.41
N TRP A 51 5.48 13.03 -4.19
CA TRP A 51 4.90 13.16 -5.52
C TRP A 51 5.65 14.19 -6.37
N HIS A 52 5.46 14.12 -7.69
CA HIS A 52 5.95 15.11 -8.64
C HIS A 52 4.76 15.88 -9.25
N ASN A 53 4.76 17.21 -9.12
CA ASN A 53 3.68 18.13 -9.50
C ASN A 53 2.35 17.92 -8.74
N TYR A 54 1.62 16.86 -9.04
CA TYR A 54 0.33 16.55 -8.45
C TYR A 54 0.24 15.08 -8.06
N ILE A 55 -0.49 14.79 -6.99
CA ILE A 55 -0.74 13.41 -6.57
C ILE A 55 -1.73 12.79 -7.56
N SER A 56 -1.27 11.81 -8.34
CA SER A 56 -2.09 11.05 -9.27
C SER A 56 -1.63 9.59 -9.25
N LEU A 57 -2.57 8.65 -9.33
CA LEU A 57 -2.29 7.22 -9.26
C LEU A 57 -3.37 6.44 -10.02
N ARG A 58 -2.93 5.42 -10.75
CA ARG A 58 -3.78 4.31 -11.21
C ARG A 58 -3.21 3.04 -10.59
N HIS A 59 -4.01 2.31 -9.83
CA HIS A 59 -3.57 1.10 -9.13
C HIS A 59 -4.62 -0.01 -9.23
N GLU A 60 -4.14 -1.23 -9.02
CA GLU A 60 -4.95 -2.45 -8.90
C GLU A 60 -4.45 -3.25 -7.68
N TYR A 61 -5.34 -4.06 -7.09
CA TYR A 61 -4.98 -4.95 -6.00
C TYR A 61 -4.83 -6.37 -6.52
N LEU A 62 -3.66 -6.97 -6.32
CA LEU A 62 -3.44 -8.38 -6.57
C LEU A 62 -3.98 -9.19 -5.39
N THR A 63 -5.01 -10.00 -5.65
CA THR A 63 -5.66 -10.87 -4.65
C THR A 63 -5.53 -12.34 -5.05
N CYS A 64 -5.86 -13.24 -4.12
CA CYS A 64 -6.09 -14.65 -4.45
C CYS A 64 -7.56 -14.91 -4.81
#